data_AF-A0A8J3G2X1-F1
#
_entry.id   AF-A0A8J3G2X1-F1
#
_cell.length_a   1.000
_cell.length_b   1.000
_cell.length_c   1.000
_cell.angle_alpha   90.00
_cell.angle_beta   90.00
_cell.angle_gamma   90.00
#
_symmetry.space_group_name_H-M   'P 1'
#
loop_
_entity.id
_entity.type
_entity.pdbx_description
1 polymer ?
#
loop_
_entity_poly.entity_id
_entity_poly.type
_entity_poly.pdbx_seq_one_letter_code
_entity_poly.pdbx_strand_id
1 'polypeptide(L)'
;MTHLTKITLSILSAISLAACNGEPDPTATADHGGVDHAEMDHSEMDPKSMVPAGPMEGEGKSNMGQTTGTLVSVSPDGQSATIQHEAIDGVGMGAMTMGFEITSRVDLSAFTAGDPVSFRVKRGLDGSYRITAICNTETDGENCLPAQMDHSER
;
A
#
# COMPACT_ATOMS: atom_id res chain seq x y z
N MET A 1 -0.66 51.71 14.43
CA MET A 1 -1.01 50.56 15.28
C MET A 1 -0.46 49.31 14.56
N THR A 2 0.85 49.05 14.53
CA THR A 2 1.64 48.23 15.50
C THR A 2 0.89 46.94 15.88
N HIS A 3 1.33 45.71 15.58
CA HIS A 3 2.67 45.08 15.68
C HIS A 3 2.82 43.98 14.60
N LEU A 4 3.91 43.90 13.83
CA LEU A 4 5.18 43.21 14.14
C LEU A 4 5.03 41.79 14.70
N THR A 5 4.77 40.81 13.84
CA THR A 5 5.05 39.39 14.10
C THR A 5 6.50 39.08 13.74
N LYS A 6 7.26 38.74 14.77
CA LYS A 6 8.71 38.56 14.74
C LYS A 6 9.08 37.27 14.01
N ILE A 7 9.92 37.40 12.99
CA ILE A 7 10.68 36.34 12.36
C ILE A 7 11.83 36.00 13.32
N THR A 8 11.83 34.79 13.89
CA THR A 8 12.96 34.19 14.60
C THR A 8 13.39 32.97 13.79
N LEU A 9 14.35 33.13 12.88
CA LEU A 9 15.81 33.03 13.06
C LEU A 9 16.28 31.59 13.32
N SER A 10 16.88 31.06 12.25
CA SER A 10 17.58 29.79 12.11
C SER A 10 18.85 29.70 12.97
N ILE A 11 19.14 28.49 13.48
CA ILE A 11 20.46 28.03 13.94
C ILE A 11 20.45 26.51 13.73
N LEU A 12 21.01 25.95 12.66
CA LEU A 12 22.41 25.62 12.33
C LEU A 12 23.09 24.61 13.29
N SER A 13 23.48 23.47 12.70
CA SER A 13 24.50 22.49 13.15
C SER A 13 24.03 21.46 14.20
N ALA A 14 24.28 20.15 14.07
CA ALA A 14 25.47 19.50 13.51
C ALA A 14 25.16 18.21 12.73
N ILE A 15 25.86 18.07 11.61
CA ILE A 15 26.03 16.83 10.85
C ILE A 15 27.08 16.00 11.59
N SER A 16 26.68 14.87 12.17
CA SER A 16 27.64 13.84 12.59
C SER A 16 27.92 12.92 11.40
N LEU A 17 28.98 13.24 10.65
CA LEU A 17 29.67 12.27 9.81
C LEU A 17 30.74 11.57 10.67
N ALA A 18 30.46 10.33 11.06
CA ALA A 18 31.44 9.34 11.47
C ALA A 18 30.84 7.97 11.17
N ALA A 19 31.53 6.98 10.63
CA ALA A 19 32.76 6.86 9.86
C ALA A 19 32.60 5.48 9.19
N CYS A 20 33.01 5.33 7.94
CA CYS A 20 33.12 4.01 7.33
C CYS A 20 34.24 3.24 8.03
N ASN A 21 33.92 2.22 8.81
CA ASN A 21 34.87 1.18 9.17
C ASN A 21 34.32 -0.15 8.65
N GLY A 22 34.68 -0.44 7.40
CA GLY A 22 34.79 -1.80 6.93
C GLY A 22 36.09 -2.39 7.48
N GLU A 23 35.96 -3.41 8.29
CA GLU A 23 37.06 -4.30 8.67
C GLU A 23 36.71 -5.69 8.11
N PRO A 24 37.43 -6.18 7.09
CA PRO A 24 37.38 -7.57 6.69
C PRO A 24 38.35 -8.35 7.58
N ASP A 25 37.83 -9.21 8.44
CA ASP A 25 38.62 -10.25 9.13
C ASP A 25 37.90 -11.61 8.94
N PRO A 26 38.58 -12.73 9.13
CA PRO A 26 39.18 -13.50 8.06
C PRO A 26 38.50 -14.86 7.92
N THR A 27 38.67 -15.45 6.75
CA THR A 27 38.76 -16.89 6.50
C THR A 27 38.39 -17.80 7.68
N ALA A 28 37.11 -18.11 7.81
CA ALA A 28 36.66 -19.35 8.44
C ALA A 28 36.06 -20.23 7.35
N THR A 29 36.94 -21.01 6.72
CA THR A 29 36.55 -22.22 5.99
C THR A 29 35.77 -23.11 6.95
N ALA A 30 34.45 -23.08 6.84
CA ALA A 30 33.61 -24.18 7.27
C ALA A 30 33.36 -25.05 6.03
N ASP A 31 34.20 -26.08 5.95
CA ASP A 31 34.01 -27.27 5.13
C ASP A 31 32.60 -27.82 5.36
N HIS A 32 31.72 -27.64 4.38
CA HIS A 32 30.50 -28.45 4.29
C HIS A 32 30.86 -29.66 3.43
N GLY A 33 31.44 -30.65 4.12
CA GLY A 33 31.60 -32.01 3.62
C GLY A 33 30.36 -32.41 2.84
N GLY A 34 30.60 -32.87 1.62
CA GLY A 34 29.58 -33.21 0.65
C GLY A 34 28.56 -34.17 1.25
N VAL A 35 27.31 -33.72 1.26
CA VAL A 35 26.17 -34.62 1.18
C VAL A 35 26.07 -35.05 -0.29
N ASP A 36 26.52 -36.26 -0.53
CA ASP A 36 26.16 -37.07 -1.67
C ASP A 36 24.64 -36.99 -1.91
N HIS A 37 24.26 -36.31 -2.99
CA HIS A 37 22.94 -36.43 -3.60
C HIS A 37 22.82 -37.81 -4.26
N ALA A 38 22.84 -38.85 -3.44
CA ALA A 38 22.35 -40.15 -3.83
C ALA A 38 20.82 -40.05 -3.96
N GLU A 39 20.39 -39.81 -5.19
CA GLU A 39 19.15 -40.32 -5.75
C GLU A 39 17.93 -40.19 -4.82
N MET A 40 17.42 -38.96 -4.67
CA MET A 40 16.03 -38.80 -4.26
C MET A 40 15.17 -39.28 -5.42
N ASP A 41 14.69 -40.51 -5.35
CA ASP A 41 13.66 -41.02 -6.26
C ASP A 41 12.37 -40.22 -5.98
N HIS A 42 12.01 -39.35 -6.92
CA HIS A 42 10.78 -38.53 -6.88
C HIS A 42 9.59 -39.26 -7.52
N SER A 43 9.64 -40.58 -7.65
CA SER A 43 8.53 -41.35 -8.18
C SER A 43 7.52 -41.52 -7.06
N GLU A 44 6.32 -41.00 -7.29
CA GLU A 44 5.14 -41.07 -6.40
C GLU A 44 4.95 -39.90 -5.42
N MET A 45 5.06 -38.67 -5.93
CA MET A 45 4.12 -37.64 -5.49
C MET A 45 2.73 -37.92 -6.09
N ASP A 46 1.82 -38.48 -5.28
CA ASP A 46 0.41 -38.65 -5.66
C ASP A 46 -0.25 -37.26 -5.81
N PRO A 47 -0.72 -36.88 -7.02
CA PRO A 47 -1.24 -35.54 -7.27
C PRO A 47 -2.60 -35.25 -6.59
N LYS A 48 -3.17 -36.19 -5.81
CA LYS A 48 -4.47 -35.99 -5.15
C LYS A 48 -4.44 -35.46 -3.72
N SER A 49 -3.26 -35.29 -3.09
CA SER A 49 -3.17 -34.65 -1.76
C SER A 49 -2.68 -33.20 -1.78
N MET A 50 -2.54 -32.61 -2.98
CA MET A 50 -2.50 -31.16 -3.11
C MET A 50 -3.92 -30.64 -2.93
N VAL A 51 -4.32 -30.39 -1.68
CA VAL A 51 -5.38 -29.42 -1.40
C VAL A 51 -4.96 -28.16 -2.15
N PRO A 52 -5.83 -27.56 -3.00
CA PRO A 52 -5.50 -26.26 -3.55
C PRO A 52 -5.21 -25.37 -2.35
N ALA A 53 -4.01 -24.77 -2.31
CA ALA A 53 -3.81 -23.57 -1.55
C ALA A 53 -5.03 -22.69 -1.85
N GLY A 54 -5.72 -22.22 -0.80
CA GLY A 54 -6.94 -21.42 -0.91
C GLY A 54 -6.81 -20.36 -2.01
N PRO A 55 -7.94 -19.88 -2.56
CA PRO A 55 -8.01 -19.19 -3.84
C PRO A 55 -6.75 -18.37 -4.09
N MET A 56 -5.95 -18.83 -5.04
CA MET A 56 -4.80 -18.10 -5.56
C MET A 56 -5.29 -16.68 -5.84
N GLU A 57 -4.87 -15.72 -5.03
CA GLU A 57 -5.23 -14.32 -5.19
C GLU A 57 -4.48 -13.75 -6.41
N GLY A 58 -4.79 -14.21 -7.61
CA GLY A 58 -3.88 -13.95 -8.72
C GLY A 58 -4.34 -14.34 -10.11
N GLU A 59 -5.63 -14.48 -10.39
CA GLU A 59 -6.08 -14.82 -11.74
C GLU A 59 -7.24 -13.89 -12.15
N GLY A 60 -6.95 -12.90 -13.00
CA GLY A 60 -7.93 -11.97 -13.57
C GLY A 60 -8.19 -10.67 -12.79
N LYS A 61 -7.36 -10.31 -11.81
CA LYS A 61 -7.54 -9.12 -10.97
C LYS A 61 -6.91 -7.87 -11.64
N SER A 62 -7.74 -6.91 -12.03
CA SER A 62 -7.30 -5.56 -12.43
C SER A 62 -6.43 -4.94 -11.33
N ASN A 63 -5.41 -4.15 -11.70
CA ASN A 63 -4.62 -3.40 -10.70
C ASN A 63 -5.37 -2.18 -10.15
N MET A 64 -6.67 -2.06 -10.44
CA MET A 64 -7.56 -1.01 -9.96
C MET A 64 -8.86 -1.64 -9.51
N GLY A 65 -9.47 -1.02 -8.49
CA GLY A 65 -10.77 -1.40 -7.97
C GLY A 65 -11.46 -0.20 -7.36
N GLN A 66 -12.78 -0.26 -7.25
CA GLN A 66 -13.60 0.75 -6.59
C GLN A 66 -14.42 0.06 -5.51
N THR A 67 -14.62 0.76 -4.40
CA THR A 67 -15.44 0.26 -3.30
C THR A 67 -16.04 1.44 -2.53
N THR A 68 -16.94 1.12 -1.61
CA THR A 68 -17.47 2.05 -0.62
C THR A 68 -16.94 1.69 0.76
N GLY A 69 -17.04 2.62 1.70
CA GLY A 69 -16.63 2.38 3.07
C GLY A 69 -16.89 3.56 3.98
N THR A 70 -16.41 3.44 5.21
CA THR A 70 -16.46 4.48 6.23
C THR A 70 -15.04 4.88 6.60
N LEU A 71 -14.75 6.18 6.53
CA LEU A 71 -13.45 6.72 6.92
C LEU A 71 -13.27 6.57 8.44
N VAL A 72 -12.20 5.91 8.87
CA VAL A 72 -11.90 5.69 10.29
C VAL A 72 -10.94 6.75 10.81
N SER A 73 -9.92 7.11 10.02
CA SER A 73 -8.96 8.16 10.38
C SER A 73 -8.17 8.64 9.16
N VAL A 74 -7.63 9.86 9.25
CA VAL A 74 -6.67 10.42 8.30
C VAL A 74 -5.39 10.72 9.06
N SER A 75 -4.24 10.39 8.47
CA SER A 75 -2.94 10.71 9.05
C SER A 75 -2.71 12.22 9.13
N PRO A 76 -1.94 12.73 10.11
CA PRO A 76 -1.74 14.17 10.29
C PRO A 76 -1.13 14.87 9.06
N ASP A 77 -0.39 14.13 8.24
CA ASP A 77 0.22 14.59 7.00
C ASP A 77 -0.68 14.44 5.76
N GLY A 78 -1.86 13.83 5.88
CA GLY A 78 -2.82 13.63 4.79
C GLY A 78 -2.40 12.61 3.72
N GLN A 79 -1.28 11.89 3.89
CA GLN A 79 -0.74 10.95 2.90
C GLN A 79 -1.26 9.52 3.08
N SER A 80 -2.01 9.27 4.15
CA SER A 80 -2.67 7.98 4.38
C SER A 80 -4.00 8.15 5.10
N ALA A 81 -4.91 7.22 4.86
CA ALA A 81 -6.21 7.14 5.52
C ALA A 81 -6.54 5.70 5.89
N THR A 82 -7.10 5.49 7.08
CA THR A 82 -7.66 4.21 7.48
C THR A 82 -9.14 4.21 7.13
N ILE A 83 -9.58 3.22 6.35
CA ILE A 83 -10.97 3.11 5.91
C ILE A 83 -11.46 1.70 6.22
N GLN A 84 -12.65 1.60 6.80
CA GLN A 84 -13.41 0.36 6.86
C GLN A 84 -14.15 0.23 5.54
N HIS A 85 -13.66 -0.62 4.66
CA HIS A 85 -14.15 -0.74 3.29
C HIS A 85 -14.87 -2.06 3.07
N GLU A 86 -15.82 -2.04 2.14
CA GLU A 86 -16.48 -3.23 1.62
C GLU A 86 -15.53 -4.02 0.70
N ALA A 87 -15.99 -5.13 0.12
CA ALA A 87 -15.19 -5.85 -0.86
C ALA A 87 -14.77 -4.93 -2.00
N ILE A 88 -13.50 -5.04 -2.42
CA ILE A 88 -12.95 -4.26 -3.52
C ILE A 88 -12.84 -5.15 -4.75
N ASP A 89 -13.84 -5.05 -5.61
CA ASP A 89 -13.83 -5.68 -6.92
C ASP A 89 -12.68 -5.13 -7.77
N GLY A 90 -12.04 -6.01 -8.55
CA GLY A 90 -10.88 -5.66 -9.38
C GLY A 90 -9.56 -6.03 -8.73
N VAL A 91 -9.25 -5.53 -7.53
CA VAL A 91 -8.02 -5.93 -6.79
C VAL A 91 -8.21 -7.20 -5.97
N GLY A 92 -9.47 -7.66 -5.85
CA GLY A 92 -9.86 -8.91 -5.19
C GLY A 92 -9.51 -8.93 -3.72
N MET A 93 -9.86 -7.86 -3.02
CA MET A 93 -9.67 -7.69 -1.58
C MET A 93 -11.04 -7.79 -0.90
N GLY A 94 -11.16 -8.62 0.14
CA GLY A 94 -12.41 -8.71 0.91
C GLY A 94 -12.69 -7.45 1.73
N ALA A 95 -13.90 -7.34 2.30
CA ALA A 95 -14.24 -6.26 3.21
C ALA A 95 -13.36 -6.32 4.48
N MET A 96 -12.67 -5.23 4.79
CA MET A 96 -11.83 -5.12 5.98
C MET A 96 -11.55 -3.65 6.36
N THR A 97 -10.83 -3.44 7.45
CA THR A 97 -10.39 -2.10 7.88
C THR A 97 -8.88 -2.01 7.76
N MET A 98 -8.39 -1.15 6.86
CA MET A 98 -6.96 -0.99 6.64
C MET A 98 -6.58 0.43 6.22
N GLY A 99 -5.27 0.72 6.26
CA GLY A 99 -4.69 1.96 5.78
C GLY A 99 -4.40 1.92 4.28
N PHE A 100 -4.76 2.99 3.58
CA PHE A 100 -4.41 3.23 2.20
C PHE A 100 -3.52 4.46 2.07
N GLU A 101 -2.55 4.40 1.16
CA GLU A 101 -1.77 5.57 0.77
C GLU A 101 -2.60 6.48 -0.13
N ILE A 102 -2.36 7.78 -0.08
CA ILE A 102 -3.08 8.78 -0.86
C ILE A 102 -2.18 9.27 -1.98
N THR A 103 -2.68 9.28 -3.22
CA THR A 103 -1.94 9.93 -4.31
C THR A 103 -2.00 11.45 -4.14
N SER A 104 -0.94 12.17 -4.52
CA SER A 104 -0.84 13.63 -4.36
C SER A 104 -1.93 14.46 -5.07
N ARG A 105 -2.82 13.82 -5.82
CA ARG A 105 -3.97 14.42 -6.50
C ARG A 105 -5.25 14.40 -5.67
N VAL A 106 -5.27 13.67 -4.56
CA VAL A 106 -6.42 13.53 -3.68
C VAL A 106 -6.18 14.38 -2.44
N ASP A 107 -7.13 15.27 -2.14
CA ASP A 107 -7.15 16.05 -0.90
C ASP A 107 -8.14 15.41 0.09
N LEU A 108 -7.66 15.15 1.30
CA LEU A 108 -8.46 14.59 2.39
C LEU A 108 -8.89 15.64 3.42
N SER A 109 -8.52 16.91 3.24
CA SER A 109 -8.77 17.99 4.21
C SER A 109 -10.26 18.23 4.49
N ALA A 110 -11.13 17.85 3.55
CA ALA A 110 -12.59 17.95 3.68
C ALA A 110 -13.25 16.76 4.38
N PHE A 111 -12.49 15.70 4.68
CA PHE A 111 -13.02 14.46 5.25
C PHE A 111 -12.70 14.33 6.74
N THR A 112 -13.61 13.70 7.47
CA THR A 112 -13.48 13.41 8.90
C THR A 112 -13.85 11.98 9.21
N ALA A 113 -13.40 11.48 10.37
CA ALA A 113 -13.72 10.13 10.81
C ALA A 113 -15.25 9.96 10.95
N GLY A 114 -15.78 8.89 10.37
CA GLY A 114 -17.21 8.59 10.29
C GLY A 114 -17.83 8.86 8.93
N ASP A 115 -17.15 9.60 8.04
CA ASP A 115 -17.71 9.94 6.73
C ASP A 115 -17.93 8.70 5.86
N PRO A 116 -19.11 8.55 5.24
CA PRO A 116 -19.34 7.54 4.22
C PRO A 116 -18.66 7.99 2.92
N VAL A 117 -17.80 7.13 2.38
CA VAL A 117 -16.97 7.44 1.23
C VAL A 117 -17.10 6.40 0.13
N SER A 118 -17.00 6.87 -1.10
CA SER A 118 -16.77 6.03 -2.28
C SER A 118 -15.38 6.37 -2.80
N PHE A 119 -14.53 5.36 -2.96
CA PHE A 119 -13.15 5.58 -3.34
C PHE A 119 -12.62 4.52 -4.30
N ARG A 120 -11.60 4.92 -5.06
CA ARG A 120 -10.96 4.08 -6.06
C ARG A 120 -9.50 3.86 -5.72
N VAL A 121 -9.14 2.60 -5.64
CA VAL A 121 -7.82 2.13 -5.26
C VAL A 121 -7.07 1.59 -6.48
N LYS A 122 -5.76 1.82 -6.52
CA LYS A 122 -4.83 1.20 -7.44
C LYS A 122 -3.76 0.45 -6.66
N ARG A 123 -3.46 -0.79 -7.05
CA ARG A 123 -2.30 -1.53 -6.57
C ARG A 123 -1.06 -1.10 -7.37
N GLY A 124 -0.04 -0.62 -6.68
CA GLY A 124 1.26 -0.29 -7.26
C GLY A 124 2.08 -1.53 -7.62
N LEU A 125 3.16 -1.34 -8.37
CA LEU A 125 4.12 -2.42 -8.67
C LEU A 125 4.87 -2.89 -7.42
N ASP A 126 4.96 -2.02 -6.41
CA ASP A 126 5.48 -2.26 -5.07
C ASP A 126 4.48 -3.00 -4.16
N GLY A 127 3.30 -3.34 -4.66
CA GLY A 127 2.27 -4.08 -3.91
C GLY A 127 1.42 -3.24 -2.96
N SER A 128 1.73 -1.95 -2.80
CA SER A 128 0.94 -1.03 -1.97
C SER A 128 -0.35 -0.56 -2.66
N TYR A 129 -1.34 -0.20 -1.85
CA TYR A 129 -2.65 0.24 -2.30
C TYR A 129 -2.80 1.76 -2.14
N ARG A 130 -3.11 2.44 -3.25
CA ARG A 130 -3.19 3.90 -3.31
C ARG A 130 -4.56 4.38 -3.74
N ILE A 131 -5.14 5.31 -2.99
CA ILE A 131 -6.38 6.00 -3.34
C ILE A 131 -6.08 7.03 -4.44
N THR A 132 -6.75 6.86 -5.56
CA THR A 132 -6.62 7.71 -6.77
C THR A 132 -7.79 8.67 -6.94
N ALA A 133 -8.92 8.38 -6.31
CA ALA A 133 -10.09 9.25 -6.24
C ALA A 133 -10.91 8.86 -5.01
N ILE A 134 -11.55 9.85 -4.38
CA ILE A 134 -12.44 9.68 -3.22
C ILE A 134 -13.50 10.78 -3.26
N CYS A 135 -14.70 10.47 -2.80
CA CYS A 135 -15.78 11.43 -2.58
C CYS A 135 -16.64 11.00 -1.39
N ASN A 136 -17.36 11.95 -0.81
CA ASN A 136 -18.26 11.70 0.31
C ASN A 136 -19.66 11.39 -0.25
N THR A 137 -20.17 10.18 -0.05
CA THR A 137 -21.44 9.76 -0.67
C THR A 137 -22.66 10.42 -0.03
N GLU A 138 -22.54 10.93 1.19
CA GLU A 138 -23.61 11.68 1.84
C GLU A 138 -23.73 13.10 1.25
N THR A 139 -22.60 13.74 0.93
CA THR A 139 -22.59 15.12 0.39
C THR A 139 -22.71 15.16 -1.13
N ASP A 140 -22.03 14.24 -1.83
CA ASP A 140 -21.90 14.24 -3.29
C ASP A 140 -22.80 13.21 -4.00
N GLY A 141 -23.42 12.29 -3.25
CA GLY A 141 -24.27 11.21 -3.76
C GLY A 141 -23.54 9.90 -4.10
N GLU A 142 -24.28 8.82 -4.35
CA GLU A 142 -23.75 7.44 -4.45
C GLU A 142 -22.79 7.21 -5.64
N ASN A 143 -22.96 7.97 -6.72
CA ASN A 143 -22.13 7.89 -7.94
C ASN A 143 -21.23 9.12 -8.12
N CYS A 144 -20.71 9.67 -7.02
CA CYS A 144 -19.90 10.88 -7.03
C CYS A 144 -18.52 10.73 -7.69
N LEU A 145 -18.01 9.50 -7.86
CA LEU A 145 -16.70 9.30 -8.47
C LEU A 145 -16.73 9.56 -9.98
N PRO A 146 -15.79 10.35 -10.51
CA PRO A 146 -15.70 10.57 -11.95
C PRO A 146 -15.37 9.25 -12.66
N ALA A 147 -16.05 9.00 -13.77
CA ALA A 147 -15.72 7.91 -14.67
C ALA A 147 -14.25 8.02 -15.09
N GLN A 148 -13.54 6.90 -15.04
CA GLN A 148 -12.20 6.81 -15.61
C GLN A 148 -12.31 7.03 -17.11
N MET A 149 -11.96 8.23 -17.58
CA MET A 149 -11.65 8.41 -18.98
C MET A 149 -10.35 7.64 -19.24
N ASP A 150 -10.52 6.46 -19.83
CA ASP A 150 -9.42 5.65 -20.34
C ASP A 150 -8.68 6.50 -21.38
N HIS A 151 -7.45 6.92 -21.06
CA HIS A 151 -6.61 7.71 -21.97
C HIS A 151 -6.06 6.83 -23.11
N SER A 152 -6.94 6.07 -23.79
CA SER A 152 -6.63 5.27 -24.98
C SER A 152 -7.28 5.91 -26.22
N GLU A 153 -7.00 7.18 -26.48
CA GLU A 153 -7.22 7.77 -27.81
C GLU A 153 -5.96 8.54 -28.24
N ARG A 154 -5.05 7.81 -28.89
CA ARG A 154 -4.10 8.38 -29.85
C ARG A 154 -3.89 7.43 -31.01
#